data_AF-A0A3D1QDW3-F1
#
_entry.id   AF-A0A3D1QDW3-F1
#
_cell.length_a   1.000
_cell.length_b   1.000
_cell.length_c   1.000
_cell.angle_alpha   90.00
_cell.angle_beta   90.00
_cell.angle_gamma   90.00
#
_symmetry.space_group_name_H-M   'P 1'
#
loop_
_entity.id
_entity.type
_entity.pdbx_description
1 polymer ?
#
loop_
_entity_poly.entity_id
_entity_poly.type
_entity_poly.pdbx_seq_one_letter_code
_entity_poly.pdbx_strand_id
1 'polypeptide(L)' 'PFTDGNGRTSRLIMNLALIQDGYQLAIIPPVLRAEYNDTIRQYQNKGKPEPFCDFIAERVYETQKEIMRLLHIPLPDLK' A
#
# COMPACT_ATOMS: atom_id res chain seq x y z
N PRO A 1 20.30 -2.73 -4.42
CA PRO A 1 20.67 -3.38 -5.71
C PRO A 1 20.94 -2.35 -6.82
N PHE A 2 20.25 -1.20 -6.82
CA PHE A 2 20.49 -0.10 -7.76
C PHE A 2 20.94 1.18 -7.06
N THR A 3 21.58 2.10 -7.79
CA THR A 3 22.05 3.40 -7.26
C THR A 3 20.89 4.32 -6.86
N ASP A 4 19.79 4.31 -7.62
CA ASP A 4 18.55 5.03 -7.34
C ASP A 4 17.37 4.20 -7.85
N GLY A 5 16.15 4.55 -7.44
CA GLY A 5 14.92 3.97 -7.96
C GLY A 5 14.46 2.70 -7.25
N ASN A 6 15.20 2.23 -6.23
CA ASN A 6 14.81 1.03 -5.47
C ASN A 6 13.39 1.17 -4.90
N GLY A 7 13.06 2.28 -4.23
CA GLY A 7 11.72 2.48 -3.68
C GLY A 7 10.60 2.57 -4.72
N ARG A 8 10.89 3.10 -5.93
CA ARG A 8 9.92 3.10 -7.05
C ARG A 8 9.69 1.68 -7.55
N THR A 9 10.77 0.95 -7.79
CA THR A 9 10.76 -0.44 -8.28
C THR A 9 10.07 -1.37 -7.28
N SER A 10 10.37 -1.25 -5.98
CA SER A 10 9.72 -2.05 -4.93
C SER A 10 8.20 -1.86 -4.91
N ARG A 11 7.71 -0.61 -5.06
CA ARG A 11 6.26 -0.36 -5.13
C ARG A 11 5.63 -0.92 -6.39
N LEU A 12 6.32 -0.87 -7.53
CA LEU A 12 5.85 -1.49 -8.77
C LEU A 12 5.74 -3.01 -8.63
N ILE A 13 6.76 -3.66 -8.07
CA ILE A 13 6.75 -5.11 -7.82
C ILE A 13 5.65 -5.49 -6.83
N MET A 14 5.50 -4.74 -5.75
CA MET A 14 4.43 -4.94 -4.76
C MET A 14 3.05 -4.85 -5.42
N ASN A 15 2.79 -3.79 -6.20
CA ASN A 15 1.50 -3.64 -6.89
C ASN A 15 1.29 -4.70 -7.97
N LEU A 16 2.34 -5.14 -8.65
CA LEU A 16 2.25 -6.27 -9.58
C LEU A 16 1.77 -7.53 -8.88
N ALA A 17 2.37 -7.87 -7.72
CA ALA A 17 1.96 -9.04 -6.94
C ALA A 17 0.52 -8.93 -6.43
N LEU A 18 0.11 -7.74 -5.94
CA LEU A 18 -1.27 -7.49 -5.52
C LEU A 18 -2.27 -7.71 -6.67
N ILE A 19 -1.98 -7.15 -7.85
CA ILE A 19 -2.85 -7.29 -9.02
C ILE A 19 -2.92 -8.75 -9.49
N GLN A 20 -1.81 -9.48 -9.45
CA GLN A 20 -1.77 -10.91 -9.81
C GLN A 20 -2.68 -11.77 -8.93
N ASP A 21 -2.90 -11.35 -7.68
CA ASP A 21 -3.77 -12.03 -6.72
C ASP A 21 -5.17 -11.38 -6.61
N GLY A 22 -5.52 -10.50 -7.55
CA GLY A 22 -6.87 -9.89 -7.64
C GLY A 22 -7.12 -8.71 -6.71
N TYR A 23 -6.10 -8.20 -6.02
CA TYR A 23 -6.22 -7.02 -5.17
C TYR A 23 -6.08 -5.72 -5.95
N GLN A 24 -6.62 -4.64 -5.37
CA GLN A 24 -6.41 -3.29 -5.88
C GLN A 24 -4.97 -2.83 -5.64
N LEU A 25 -4.46 -1.93 -6.50
CA LEU A 25 -3.15 -1.34 -6.27
C LEU A 25 -3.13 -0.51 -4.97
N ALA A 26 -2.00 -0.54 -4.25
CA ALA A 26 -1.76 0.35 -3.14
C ALA A 26 -1.16 1.68 -3.65
N ILE A 27 -1.92 2.76 -3.49
CA ILE A 27 -1.45 4.13 -3.76
C ILE A 27 -0.97 4.76 -2.46
N ILE A 28 0.28 5.26 -2.47
CA ILE A 28 0.87 5.95 -1.33
C ILE A 28 0.92 7.45 -1.63
N PRO A 29 -0.03 8.25 -1.12
CA PRO A 29 -0.06 9.69 -1.39
C PRO A 29 1.14 10.39 -0.73
N PRO A 30 1.62 11.52 -1.29
CA PRO A 30 2.79 12.22 -0.75
C PRO A 30 2.68 12.60 0.73
N VAL A 31 1.47 12.90 1.21
CA VAL A 31 1.20 13.25 2.62
C VAL A 31 1.52 12.10 3.59
N LEU A 32 1.42 10.84 3.15
CA LEU A 32 1.72 9.66 3.97
C LEU A 32 3.16 9.16 3.81
N ARG A 33 4.03 9.93 3.13
CA ARG A 33 5.43 9.54 2.90
C ARG A 33 6.20 9.34 4.21
N ALA A 34 5.95 10.18 5.21
CA ALA A 34 6.64 10.09 6.50
C ALA A 34 6.29 8.78 7.22
N GLU A 35 5.00 8.45 7.28
CA GLU A 35 4.47 7.23 7.88
C GLU A 35 4.97 5.97 7.15
N TYR A 36 4.90 5.95 5.81
CA TYR A 36 5.45 4.86 5.00
C TYR A 36 6.94 4.59 5.29
N ASN A 37 7.75 5.65 5.41
CA ASN A 37 9.16 5.48 5.73
C ASN A 37 9.37 5.01 7.18
N ASP A 38 8.50 5.39 8.10
CA ASP A 38 8.57 4.94 9.49
C ASP A 38 8.27 3.44 9.61
N THR A 39 7.25 2.92 8.91
CA THR A 39 6.96 1.47 8.93
C THR A 39 8.15 0.63 8.42
N ILE A 40 8.84 1.11 7.39
CA ILE A 40 10.09 0.48 6.90
C ILE A 40 11.19 0.55 7.96
N ARG A 41 11.38 1.69 8.63
CA ARG A 41 12.39 1.81 9.71
C ARG A 41 12.07 0.89 10.87
N GLN A 42 10.80 0.74 11.22
CA GLN A 42 10.37 -0.18 12.28
C GLN A 42 10.71 -1.63 11.92
N TYR A 43 10.48 -2.04 10.67
CA TYR A 43 10.92 -3.34 10.18
C TYR A 43 12.45 -3.50 10.26
N GLN A 44 13.21 -2.51 9.79
CA GLN A 44 14.68 -2.56 9.81
C GLN A 44 15.26 -2.64 11.23
N ASN A 45 14.69 -1.89 12.17
CA ASN A 45 15.23 -1.78 13.54
C ASN A 45 14.74 -2.90 14.47
N LYS A 46 13.49 -3.33 14.31
CA LYS A 46 12.82 -4.25 15.25
C LYS A 46 12.45 -5.60 14.62
N GLY A 47 12.66 -5.78 13.32
CA GLY A 47 12.30 -6.98 12.59
C GLY A 47 10.79 -7.22 12.50
N LYS A 48 9.96 -6.18 12.73
CA LYS A 48 8.49 -6.28 12.77
C LYS A 48 7.88 -5.86 11.43
N PRO A 49 7.39 -6.80 10.60
CA PRO A 49 6.82 -6.47 9.29
C PRO A 49 5.38 -5.96 9.40
N GLU A 50 4.68 -6.23 10.50
CA GLU A 50 3.25 -5.96 10.66
C GLU A 50 2.88 -4.50 10.39
N PRO A 51 3.59 -3.48 10.92
CA PRO A 51 3.27 -2.09 10.62
C PRO A 51 3.34 -1.75 9.14
N PHE A 52 4.26 -2.38 8.39
CA PHE A 52 4.36 -2.18 6.95
C PHE A 52 3.22 -2.89 6.21
N CYS A 53 2.93 -4.14 6.57
CA CYS A 53 1.83 -4.90 5.99
C CYS A 53 0.48 -4.21 6.22
N ASP A 54 0.20 -3.78 7.45
CA ASP A 54 -1.03 -3.07 7.82
C ASP A 54 -1.16 -1.74 7.06
N PHE A 55 -0.06 -0.99 6.95
CA PHE A 55 -0.04 0.24 6.16
C PHE A 55 -0.39 -0.01 4.70
N ILE A 56 0.18 -1.04 4.07
CA ILE A 56 -0.11 -1.38 2.67
C ILE A 56 -1.55 -1.87 2.51
N ALA A 57 -2.05 -2.72 3.42
CA ALA A 57 -3.43 -3.21 3.41
C ALA A 57 -4.43 -2.04 3.47
N GLU A 58 -4.19 -1.06 4.34
CA GLU A 58 -5.01 0.15 4.42
C GLU A 58 -4.98 0.96 3.11
N ARG A 59 -3.81 1.06 2.44
CA ARG A 59 -3.72 1.74 1.13
C ARG A 59 -4.49 1.01 0.04
N VAL A 60 -4.49 -0.32 0.04
CA VAL A 60 -5.32 -1.13 -0.89
C VAL A 60 -6.79 -0.86 -0.63
N TYR A 61 -7.22 -0.89 0.63
CA TYR A 61 -8.60 -0.64 1.03
C TYR A 61 -9.09 0.76 0.67
N GLU A 62 -8.29 1.80 0.95
CA GLU A 62 -8.61 3.17 0.55
C GLU A 62 -8.74 3.32 -0.97
N THR A 63 -7.83 2.69 -1.73
CA THR A 63 -7.89 2.73 -3.20
C THR A 63 -9.14 2.02 -3.72
N GLN A 64 -9.53 0.90 -3.11
CA GLN A 64 -10.77 0.20 -3.45
C GLN A 64 -12.00 1.08 -3.19
N LYS A 65 -12.09 1.73 -2.02
CA LYS A 65 -13.18 2.66 -1.69
C LYS A 65 -13.27 3.81 -2.70
N GLU A 66 -12.13 4.37 -3.09
CA GLU A 66 -12.11 5.48 -4.05
C GLU A 66 -12.62 5.05 -5.43
N ILE A 67 -12.22 3.87 -5.91
CA ILE A 67 -12.71 3.31 -7.16
C ILE A 67 -14.21 3.04 -7.10
N MET A 68 -14.71 2.51 -5.98
CA MET A 68 -16.14 2.29 -5.79
C MET A 68 -16.92 3.62 -5.84
N ARG A 69 -16.43 4.68 -5.19
CA ARG A 69 -17.02 6.02 -5.28
C ARG A 69 -17.05 6.54 -6.71
N LEU A 70 -15.92 6.42 -7.43
CA LEU A 70 -15.79 6.85 -8.81
C LEU A 70 -16.76 6.13 -9.76
N LEU A 71 -16.97 4.83 -9.53
CA LEU A 71 -17.86 3.98 -10.34
C LEU A 71 -19.31 3.95 -9.83
N HIS A 72 -19.65 4.77 -8.82
CA HIS A 72 -20.96 4.79 -8.18
C HIS A 72 -21.43 3.43 -7.65
N ILE A 73 -20.49 2.60 -7.20
CA ILE A 73 -20.77 1.33 -6.53
C ILE A 73 -20.99 1.63 -5.03
N PRO A 74 -22.12 1.23 -4.44
CA PRO A 74 -22.36 1.42 -3.02
C PRO A 74 -21.32 0.65 -2.19
N LEU A 75 -20.81 1.28 -1.13
CA LEU A 75 -19.93 0.58 -0.19
C LEU A 75 -20.76 -0.47 0.56
N PRO A 76 -20.24 -1.70 0.76
CA PRO A 76 -20.93 -2.72 1.54
C PRO A 76 -21.06 -2.27 3.00
N ASP A 77 -22.20 -2.59 3.61
CA ASP A 77 -22.34 -2.51 5.06
C ASP A 77 -21.45 -3.58 5.71
N LEU A 78 -20.26 -3.16 6.13
CA LEU A 78 -19.37 -3.98 6.94
C LEU A 78 -19.95 -4.01 8.37
N LYS A 79 -20.65 -5.10 8.69
CA LYS A 79 -21.11 -5.42 10.05
C LYS A 79 -19.98 -5.98 10.90
#